data_AF-K6B743-F1
#
_entry.id   AF-K6B743-F1
#
_cell.length_a   1.000
_cell.length_b   1.000
_cell.length_c   1.000
_cell.angle_alpha   90.00
_cell.angle_beta   90.00
_cell.angle_gamma   90.00
#
_symmetry.space_group_name_H-M   'P 1'
#
loop_
_entity.id
_entity.type
_entity.pdbx_description
1 polymer ?
#
loop_
_entity_poly.entity_id
_entity_poly.type
_entity_poly.pdbx_seq_one_letter_code
_entity_poly.pdbx_strand_id
1 'polypeptide(L)'
;MHTHDHLQVNTKERGAIVKRLPSEIFPEYILVRVNEFDKVAVTPLEEWVRYLKDGIITSETTAPGLEEAREKLRYYSMSPEERYAYDEHLNAIMIQNDVLSTAKFEGWEEGRAEERLETARRMRSDGLSMEMVVRYTGLSEEEINNL
;
A
#
# COMPACT_ATOMS: atom_id res chain seq x y z
N MET A 1 -25.09 -31.20 -8.40
CA MET A 1 -25.53 -32.23 -9.36
C MET A 1 -27.01 -32.07 -9.58
N HIS A 2 -27.44 -31.72 -10.80
CA HIS A 2 -28.84 -31.54 -11.17
C HIS A 2 -29.44 -32.89 -11.59
N THR A 3 -30.30 -33.48 -10.77
CA THR A 3 -31.12 -34.61 -11.21
C THR A 3 -32.47 -34.05 -11.70
N HIS A 4 -32.57 -33.83 -13.01
CA HIS A 4 -33.80 -33.44 -13.69
C HIS A 4 -34.70 -34.67 -13.84
N ASP A 5 -35.55 -34.91 -12.85
CA ASP A 5 -36.54 -36.00 -12.95
C ASP A 5 -37.87 -35.41 -13.43
N HIS A 6 -38.16 -35.57 -14.71
CA HIS A 6 -39.44 -35.18 -15.31
C HIS A 6 -40.33 -36.42 -15.45
N LEU A 7 -41.34 -36.52 -14.60
CA LEU A 7 -42.41 -37.52 -14.73
C LEU A 7 -43.25 -37.24 -15.98
N GLN A 8 -43.12 -38.10 -17.00
CA GLN A 8 -43.99 -38.10 -18.18
C GLN A 8 -45.29 -38.85 -17.91
N VAL A 9 -46.42 -38.25 -18.26
CA VAL A 9 -47.75 -38.89 -18.18
C VAL A 9 -48.04 -39.62 -19.49
N ASN A 10 -48.36 -40.93 -19.39
CA ASN A 10 -48.72 -41.78 -20.53
C ASN A 10 -50.14 -41.47 -21.02
N THR A 11 -50.26 -41.23 -22.33
CA THR A 11 -51.45 -40.80 -23.04
C THR A 11 -52.29 -42.00 -23.50
N LYS A 12 -53.42 -42.27 -22.86
CA LYS A 12 -54.60 -42.86 -23.54
C LYS A 12 -55.86 -42.19 -23.04
N GLU A 13 -56.70 -41.80 -24.00
CA GLU A 13 -58.03 -41.18 -23.85
C GLU A 13 -58.04 -39.66 -23.66
N ARG A 14 -57.61 -38.96 -24.73
CA ARG A 14 -58.13 -37.62 -25.05
C ARG A 14 -59.60 -37.76 -25.47
N GLY A 15 -60.49 -36.98 -24.86
CA GLY A 15 -61.71 -36.53 -25.53
C GLY A 15 -63.00 -36.67 -24.75
N ALA A 16 -63.19 -35.82 -23.74
CA ALA A 16 -64.45 -35.15 -23.42
C ALA A 16 -64.30 -34.50 -22.04
N ILE A 17 -64.81 -33.28 -21.87
CA ILE A 17 -64.81 -32.49 -20.63
C ILE A 17 -63.57 -31.60 -20.48
N VAL A 18 -63.68 -30.39 -21.05
CA VAL A 18 -62.93 -29.22 -20.60
C VAL A 18 -63.36 -28.91 -19.17
N LYS A 19 -62.59 -29.36 -18.20
CA LYS A 19 -62.61 -28.80 -16.85
C LYS A 19 -61.30 -28.02 -16.69
N ARG A 20 -61.41 -26.69 -16.75
CA ARG A 20 -60.33 -25.80 -16.32
C ARG A 20 -60.02 -26.16 -14.87
N LEU A 21 -58.83 -26.68 -14.61
CA LEU A 21 -58.41 -26.93 -13.23
C LEU A 21 -58.23 -25.56 -12.54
N PRO A 22 -58.65 -25.41 -11.27
CA PRO A 22 -58.48 -24.17 -10.51
C PRO A 22 -57.02 -23.68 -10.38
N SER A 23 -56.04 -24.49 -10.79
CA SER A 23 -54.62 -24.16 -10.76
C SER A 23 -54.19 -23.06 -11.75
N GLU A 24 -55.00 -22.76 -12.78
CA GLU A 24 -54.68 -21.72 -13.77
C GLU A 24 -55.11 -20.30 -13.32
N ILE A 25 -55.73 -20.16 -12.15
CA ILE A 25 -56.32 -18.88 -11.67
C ILE A 25 -55.45 -18.23 -10.58
N PHE A 26 -54.45 -18.92 -10.06
CA PHE A 26 -53.57 -18.38 -9.00
C PHE A 26 -52.21 -17.99 -9.59
N PRO A 27 -51.68 -16.79 -9.26
CA PRO A 27 -50.32 -16.44 -9.65
C PRO A 27 -49.34 -17.42 -8.98
N GLU A 28 -48.41 -17.96 -9.76
CA GLU A 28 -47.27 -18.70 -9.22
C GLU A 28 -46.40 -17.74 -8.40
N TYR A 29 -46.51 -17.80 -7.08
CA TYR A 29 -45.60 -17.08 -6.20
C TYR A 29 -44.26 -17.83 -6.15
N ILE A 30 -43.27 -17.33 -6.88
CA ILE A 30 -41.88 -17.73 -6.71
C ILE A 30 -41.39 -17.08 -5.40
N LEU A 31 -41.50 -17.81 -4.30
CA LEU A 31 -40.83 -17.45 -3.04
C LEU A 31 -39.34 -17.71 -3.19
N VAL A 32 -38.59 -16.71 -3.66
CA VAL A 32 -37.13 -16.72 -3.60
C VAL A 32 -36.74 -16.53 -2.15
N ARG A 33 -36.35 -17.62 -1.49
CA ARG A 33 -35.80 -17.58 -0.14
C ARG A 33 -34.37 -17.03 -0.24
N VAL A 34 -34.22 -15.72 -0.04
CA VAL A 34 -32.91 -15.06 -0.02
C VAL A 34 -32.23 -15.33 1.33
N ASN A 35 -31.87 -16.59 1.56
CA ASN A 35 -31.21 -17.03 2.80
C ASN A 35 -29.72 -16.63 2.86
N GLU A 36 -29.17 -16.07 1.78
CA GLU A 36 -27.72 -15.88 1.65
C GLU A 36 -27.31 -14.48 1.17
N PHE A 37 -28.24 -13.54 1.00
CA PHE A 37 -27.87 -12.17 0.58
C PHE A 37 -27.02 -11.46 1.65
N ASP A 38 -27.29 -11.73 2.93
CA ASP A 38 -26.56 -11.14 4.07
C ASP A 38 -25.13 -11.66 4.25
N LYS A 39 -24.69 -12.66 3.47
CA LYS A 39 -23.38 -13.30 3.68
C LYS A 39 -22.35 -13.01 2.59
N VAL A 40 -22.74 -12.45 1.45
CA VAL A 40 -21.87 -12.44 0.26
C VAL A 40 -21.66 -11.05 -0.34
N ALA A 41 -22.48 -10.05 -0.01
CA ALA A 41 -22.30 -8.69 -0.50
C ALA A 41 -21.90 -7.75 0.64
N VAL A 42 -20.70 -7.94 1.21
CA VAL A 42 -20.13 -6.94 2.12
C VAL A 42 -19.84 -5.69 1.30
N THR A 43 -20.74 -4.71 1.38
CA THR A 43 -20.49 -3.43 0.71
C THR A 43 -19.44 -2.65 1.51
N PRO A 44 -18.62 -1.81 0.87
CA PRO A 44 -17.69 -0.93 1.58
C PRO A 44 -18.33 -0.14 2.72
N LEU A 45 -19.61 0.26 2.58
CA LEU A 45 -20.36 0.98 3.60
C LEU A 45 -20.68 0.13 4.83
N GLU A 46 -21.01 -1.16 4.64
CA GLU A 46 -21.29 -2.06 5.76
C GLU A 46 -20.06 -2.33 6.62
N GLU A 47 -18.87 -2.35 6.02
CA GLU A 47 -17.62 -2.45 6.78
C GLU A 47 -17.42 -1.23 7.69
N TRP A 48 -17.77 -0.03 7.22
CA TRP A 48 -17.77 1.18 8.04
C TRP A 48 -18.78 1.10 9.18
N VAL A 49 -20.00 0.62 8.91
CA VAL A 49 -21.03 0.46 9.95
C VAL A 49 -20.61 -0.59 10.98
N ARG A 50 -20.01 -1.71 10.55
CA ARG A 50 -19.48 -2.75 11.44
C ARG A 50 -18.34 -2.20 12.30
N TYR A 51 -17.41 -1.45 11.72
CA TYR A 51 -16.35 -0.79 12.48
C TYR A 51 -16.92 0.18 13.53
N LEU A 52 -17.89 1.03 13.17
CA LEU A 52 -18.51 1.97 14.12
C LEU A 52 -19.26 1.28 15.26
N LYS A 53 -19.79 0.08 15.01
CA LYS A 53 -20.54 -0.70 15.99
C LYS A 53 -19.62 -1.50 16.93
N ASP A 54 -18.67 -2.22 16.35
CA ASP A 54 -17.89 -3.23 17.06
C ASP A 54 -16.44 -2.78 17.35
N GLY A 55 -15.99 -1.67 16.74
CA GLY A 55 -14.65 -1.09 16.91
C GLY A 55 -13.51 -1.86 16.22
N ILE A 56 -13.83 -2.94 15.49
CA ILE A 56 -12.83 -3.86 14.92
C ILE A 56 -12.77 -3.67 13.40
N ILE A 57 -11.55 -3.49 12.88
CA ILE A 57 -11.26 -3.46 11.44
C ILE A 57 -10.47 -4.72 11.09
N THR A 58 -11.05 -5.56 10.22
CA THR A 58 -10.40 -6.79 9.72
C THR A 58 -9.27 -6.47 8.75
N SER A 59 -8.25 -7.32 8.71
CA SER A 59 -7.10 -7.17 7.78
C SER A 59 -7.45 -7.34 6.30
N GLU A 60 -8.61 -7.90 6.00
CA GLU A 60 -9.10 -8.14 4.64
C GLU A 60 -10.15 -7.10 4.21
N THR A 61 -10.19 -5.93 4.87
CA THR A 61 -11.16 -4.87 4.51
C THR A 61 -10.97 -4.44 3.05
N THR A 62 -12.08 -4.39 2.32
CA THR A 62 -12.12 -3.94 0.92
C THR A 62 -12.59 -2.48 0.82
N ALA A 63 -13.08 -1.92 1.93
CA ALA A 63 -13.56 -0.56 1.99
C ALA A 63 -12.42 0.48 1.89
N PRO A 64 -12.53 1.46 0.97
CA PRO A 64 -11.54 2.52 0.84
C PRO A 64 -11.34 3.31 2.15
N GLY A 65 -10.10 3.50 2.57
CA GLY A 65 -9.72 4.30 3.74
C GLY A 65 -9.85 3.60 5.10
N LEU A 66 -10.56 2.47 5.20
CA LEU A 66 -10.64 1.69 6.46
C LEU A 66 -9.29 1.06 6.82
N GLU A 67 -8.49 0.71 5.82
CA GLU A 67 -7.13 0.21 6.01
C GLU A 67 -6.21 1.28 6.63
N GLU A 68 -6.22 2.50 6.08
CA GLU A 68 -5.46 3.63 6.65
C GLU A 68 -5.95 4.01 8.05
N ALA A 69 -7.27 3.95 8.27
CA ALA A 69 -7.86 4.17 9.58
C ALA A 69 -7.37 3.12 10.58
N ARG A 70 -7.26 1.85 10.18
CA ARG A 70 -6.75 0.77 11.01
C ARG A 70 -5.34 1.05 11.51
N GLU A 71 -4.44 1.48 10.64
CA GLU A 71 -3.07 1.82 11.04
C GLU A 71 -3.03 2.98 12.05
N LYS A 72 -3.79 4.05 11.78
CA LYS A 72 -3.88 5.19 12.70
C LYS A 72 -4.49 4.81 14.04
N LEU A 73 -5.55 4.01 14.02
CA LEU A 73 -6.24 3.55 15.22
C LEU A 73 -5.36 2.62 16.04
N ARG A 74 -4.51 1.79 15.42
CA ARG A 74 -3.53 0.99 16.15
C ARG A 74 -2.65 1.89 17.01
N TYR A 75 -2.10 2.96 16.45
CA TYR A 75 -1.32 3.94 17.21
C TYR A 75 -2.13 4.59 18.35
N TYR A 76 -3.37 5.01 18.10
CA TYR A 76 -4.20 5.60 19.16
C TYR A 76 -4.67 4.61 20.23
N SER A 77 -4.76 3.33 19.88
CA SER A 77 -5.16 2.24 20.78
C SER A 77 -4.03 1.73 21.67
N MET A 78 -2.78 2.11 21.39
CA MET A 78 -1.61 1.74 22.18
C MET A 78 -1.63 2.39 23.57
N SER A 79 -1.07 1.70 24.56
CA SER A 79 -0.83 2.28 25.88
C SER A 79 0.15 3.48 25.78
N PRO A 80 0.20 4.36 26.79
CA PRO A 80 1.21 5.41 26.84
C PRO A 80 2.65 4.88 26.70
N GLU A 81 2.95 3.73 27.30
CA GLU A 81 4.26 3.08 27.25
C GLU A 81 4.58 2.53 25.86
N GLU A 82 3.61 1.87 25.22
CA GLU A 82 3.75 1.34 23.86
C GLU A 82 3.94 2.46 22.84
N ARG A 83 3.17 3.56 22.96
CA ARG A 83 3.34 4.75 22.10
C ARG A 83 4.72 5.36 22.25
N TYR A 84 5.18 5.52 23.49
CA TYR A 84 6.52 6.07 23.75
C TYR A 84 7.61 5.21 23.11
N ALA A 85 7.55 3.88 23.28
CA ALA A 85 8.52 2.97 22.68
C ALA A 85 8.47 3.00 21.14
N TYR A 86 7.27 3.11 20.56
CA TYR A 86 7.09 3.25 19.12
C TYR A 86 7.68 4.57 18.59
N ASP A 87 7.40 5.69 19.26
CA ASP A 87 7.91 7.01 18.88
C ASP A 87 9.43 7.10 19.03
N GLU A 88 9.98 6.51 20.08
CA GLU A 88 11.43 6.42 20.30
C GLU A 88 12.11 5.62 19.20
N HIS A 89 11.52 4.49 18.79
CA HIS A 89 12.01 3.70 17.67
C HIS A 89 11.99 4.49 16.35
N LEU A 90 10.89 5.19 16.05
CA LEU A 90 10.81 6.05 14.86
C LEU A 90 11.87 7.16 14.88
N ASN A 91 12.06 7.79 16.03
CA ASN A 91 13.08 8.82 16.22
C ASN A 91 14.49 8.27 15.98
N ALA A 92 14.79 7.08 16.50
CA ALA A 92 16.08 6.41 16.30
C ALA A 92 16.36 6.16 14.81
N ILE A 93 15.36 5.66 14.06
CA ILE A 93 15.48 5.45 12.61
C ILE A 93 15.73 6.77 11.87
N MET A 94 14.98 7.82 12.22
CA MET A 94 15.13 9.13 11.59
C MET A 94 16.53 9.70 11.82
N ILE A 95 17.01 9.70 13.07
CA ILE A 95 18.36 10.15 13.42
C ILE A 95 19.41 9.35 12.65
N GLN A 96 19.27 8.02 12.57
CA GLN A 96 20.20 7.17 11.85
C GLN A 96 20.27 7.53 10.36
N ASN A 97 19.12 7.73 9.72
CA ASN A 97 19.06 8.10 8.31
C ASN A 97 19.68 9.48 8.06
N ASP A 98 19.39 10.45 8.93
CA ASP A 98 19.94 11.80 8.84
C ASP A 98 21.47 11.77 8.99
N VAL A 99 21.99 11.07 10.01
CA VAL A 99 23.43 10.88 10.21
C VAL A 99 24.09 10.24 8.99
N LEU A 100 23.50 9.17 8.44
CA LEU A 100 24.04 8.50 7.26
C LEU A 100 24.03 9.40 6.02
N SER A 101 22.96 10.18 5.84
CA SER A 101 22.82 11.09 4.70
C SER A 101 23.85 12.21 4.75
N THR A 102 24.05 12.80 5.92
CA THR A 102 25.04 13.86 6.17
C THR A 102 26.44 13.31 5.98
N ALA A 103 26.78 12.17 6.61
CA ALA A 103 28.09 11.56 6.47
C ALA A 103 28.42 11.20 5.01
N LYS A 104 27.43 10.74 4.24
CA LYS A 104 27.61 10.47 2.80
C LYS A 104 27.87 11.75 2.01
N PHE A 105 27.13 12.82 2.30
CA PHE A 105 27.29 14.10 1.62
C PHE A 105 28.65 14.73 1.93
N GLU A 106 29.00 14.82 3.22
CA GLU A 106 30.31 15.33 3.67
C GLU A 106 31.45 14.52 3.08
N GLY A 107 31.40 13.18 3.15
CA GLY A 107 32.44 12.33 2.57
C GLY A 107 32.57 12.47 1.04
N TRP A 108 31.49 12.78 0.33
CA TRP A 108 31.55 13.04 -1.12
C TRP A 108 32.20 14.38 -1.44
N GLU A 109 31.85 15.43 -0.71
CA GLU A 109 32.46 16.76 -0.88
C GLU A 109 33.93 16.76 -0.45
N GLU A 110 34.26 16.14 0.68
CA GLU A 110 35.64 15.95 1.14
C GLU A 110 36.47 15.17 0.13
N GLY A 111 35.97 14.01 -0.34
CA GLY A 111 36.67 13.21 -1.34
C GLY A 111 36.93 13.99 -2.64
N ARG A 112 35.96 14.79 -3.09
CA ARG A 112 36.12 15.65 -4.27
C ARG A 112 37.11 16.80 -4.04
N ALA A 113 37.16 17.35 -2.84
CA ALA A 113 38.15 18.36 -2.48
C ALA A 113 39.56 17.75 -2.41
N GLU A 114 39.71 16.60 -1.74
CA GLU A 114 40.97 15.87 -1.64
C GLU A 114 41.50 15.44 -3.01
N GLU A 115 40.65 14.92 -3.90
CA GLU A 115 41.03 14.54 -5.27
C GLU A 115 41.60 15.73 -6.06
N ARG A 116 40.97 16.90 -5.96
CA ARG A 116 41.44 18.13 -6.62
C ARG A 116 42.80 18.58 -6.08
N LEU A 117 42.98 18.54 -4.75
CA LEU A 117 44.24 18.92 -4.12
C LEU A 117 45.36 17.93 -4.47
N GLU A 118 45.08 16.63 -4.47
CA GLU A 118 46.05 15.61 -4.88
C GLU A 118 46.43 15.77 -6.36
N THR A 119 45.45 16.01 -7.23
CA THR A 119 45.70 16.28 -8.65
C THR A 119 46.58 17.51 -8.82
N ALA A 120 46.29 18.61 -8.12
CA ALA A 120 47.10 19.82 -8.16
C ALA A 120 48.54 19.58 -7.71
N ARG A 121 48.74 18.82 -6.62
CA ARG A 121 50.09 18.44 -6.14
C ARG A 121 50.86 17.64 -7.18
N ARG A 122 50.23 16.64 -7.80
CA ARG A 122 50.86 15.82 -8.86
C ARG A 122 51.21 16.67 -10.09
N MET A 123 50.30 17.52 -10.53
CA MET A 123 50.55 18.43 -11.65
C MET A 123 51.72 19.40 -11.35
N ARG A 124 51.83 19.86 -10.10
CA ARG A 124 52.93 20.71 -9.65
C ARG A 124 54.25 19.97 -9.63
N SER A 125 54.29 18.72 -9.15
CA SER A 125 55.50 17.88 -9.16
C SER A 125 55.96 17.56 -10.57
N ASP A 126 55.03 17.42 -11.51
CA ASP A 126 55.32 17.17 -12.93
C ASP A 126 55.77 18.44 -13.69
N GLY A 127 55.83 19.58 -13.01
CA GLY A 127 56.33 20.84 -13.58
C GLY A 127 55.33 21.57 -14.49
N LEU A 128 54.03 21.23 -14.43
CA LEU A 128 53.00 21.92 -15.20
C LEU A 128 52.84 23.38 -14.74
N SER A 129 52.39 24.26 -15.66
CA SER A 129 52.18 25.68 -15.38
C SER A 129 51.00 25.90 -14.44
N MET A 130 51.06 26.98 -13.66
CA MET A 130 49.99 27.39 -12.73
C MET A 130 48.63 27.50 -13.44
N GLU A 131 48.62 28.10 -14.63
CA GLU A 131 47.42 28.24 -15.47
C GLU A 131 46.76 26.88 -15.79
N MET A 132 47.57 25.86 -16.09
CA MET A 132 47.04 24.52 -16.34
C MET A 132 46.47 23.89 -15.06
N VAL A 133 47.14 24.06 -13.91
CA VAL A 133 46.64 23.53 -12.63
C VAL A 133 45.27 24.13 -12.30
N VAL A 134 45.14 25.46 -12.34
CA VAL A 134 43.87 26.18 -12.12
C VAL A 134 42.77 25.67 -13.06
N ARG A 135 43.09 25.53 -14.36
CA ARG A 135 42.11 25.12 -15.38
C ARG A 135 41.56 23.71 -15.14
N TYR A 136 42.39 22.76 -14.72
CA TYR A 136 41.99 21.36 -14.59
C TYR A 136 41.45 20.98 -13.21
N THR A 137 41.93 21.61 -12.14
CA THR A 137 41.47 21.31 -10.77
C THR A 137 40.35 22.24 -10.29
N GLY A 138 40.21 23.42 -10.91
CA GLY A 138 39.26 24.46 -10.52
C GLY A 138 39.62 25.16 -9.19
N LEU A 139 40.82 24.94 -8.67
CA LEU A 139 41.35 25.62 -7.49
C LEU A 139 41.83 27.02 -7.86
N SER A 140 41.74 27.94 -6.91
CA SER A 140 42.32 29.28 -7.04
C SER A 140 43.84 29.26 -6.95
N GLU A 141 44.49 30.30 -7.47
CA GLU A 141 45.95 30.43 -7.36
C GLU A 141 46.42 30.51 -5.90
N GLU A 142 45.63 31.12 -5.01
CA GLU A 142 45.93 31.18 -3.57
C GLU A 142 45.92 29.79 -2.93
N GLU A 143 44.91 28.97 -3.22
CA GLU A 143 44.85 27.58 -2.73
C GLU A 143 46.02 26.75 -3.25
N ILE A 144 46.39 26.91 -4.53
CA ILE A 144 47.50 26.17 -5.13
C ILE A 144 48.85 26.63 -4.57
N ASN A 145 49.02 27.91 -4.24
CA ASN A 145 50.25 28.41 -3.63
C ASN A 145 50.44 27.94 -2.18
N ASN A 146 49.34 27.54 -1.51
CA ASN A 146 49.35 27.00 -0.16
C ASN A 146 49.47 25.46 -0.10
N LEU A 147 49.56 24.78 -1.26
CA LEU A 147 49.76 23.33 -1.37
C LEU A 147 51.20 22.89 -1.11
#